data_AF-A0A6I3D6L0-F1
#
_entry.id   AF-A0A6I3D6L0-F1
#
_cell.length_a   1.000
_cell.length_b   1.000
_cell.length_c   1.000
_cell.angle_alpha   90.00
_cell.angle_beta   90.00
_cell.angle_gamma   90.00
#
_symmetry.space_group_name_H-M   'P 1'
#
loop_
_entity.id
_entity.type
_entity.pdbx_description
1 polymer ?
#
loop_
_entity_poly.entity_id
_entity_poly.type
_entity_poly.pdbx_seq_one_letter_code
_entity_poly.pdbx_strand_id
1 'polypeptide(L)'
;LLTHKAAWALDNVAVGLLDWANNDITDGPALATMALLFAADAAVMATDRSLHYHGGYGFAEEYDIQMYYRRARGWSLILDDPTTVSLSLADRLFGSVEG
;
A
#
# COMPACT_ATOMS: atom_id res chain seq x y z
N LEU A 1 -8.91 -7.59 5.87
CA LEU A 1 -8.15 -6.90 6.92
C LEU A 1 -7.84 -5.42 6.60
N LEU A 2 -7.56 -5.00 5.36
CA LEU A 2 -7.72 -3.57 4.98
C LEU A 2 -8.43 -3.45 3.63
N THR A 3 -8.01 -4.24 2.64
CA THR A 3 -8.65 -4.38 1.32
C THR A 3 -10.15 -4.70 1.39
N HIS A 4 -10.54 -5.71 2.17
CA HIS A 4 -11.95 -6.04 2.39
C HIS A 4 -12.74 -4.88 3.03
N LYS A 5 -12.12 -4.16 3.96
CA LYS A 5 -12.77 -3.03 4.64
C LYS A 5 -12.94 -1.86 3.67
N ALA A 6 -11.94 -1.60 2.84
CA ALA A 6 -12.01 -0.61 1.77
C ALA A 6 -13.13 -0.94 0.78
N ALA A 7 -13.22 -2.19 0.32
CA ALA A 7 -14.29 -2.64 -0.58
C ALA A 7 -15.67 -2.42 0.04
N TRP A 8 -15.87 -2.88 1.27
CA TRP A 8 -17.13 -2.66 1.99
C TRP A 8 -17.45 -1.18 2.19
N ALA A 9 -16.45 -0.35 2.53
CA ALA A 9 -16.63 1.08 2.72
C ALA A 9 -16.97 1.81 1.41
N LEU A 10 -16.39 1.38 0.28
CA LEU A 10 -16.71 1.91 -1.05
C LEU A 10 -18.11 1.52 -1.53
N ASP A 11 -18.61 0.36 -1.12
CA ASP A 11 -19.97 -0.10 -1.45
C ASP A 11 -21.05 0.62 -0.61
N ASN A 12 -20.68 1.24 0.51
CA ASN A 12 -21.62 1.98 1.36
C ASN A 12 -21.83 3.42 0.87
N VAL A 13 -23.07 3.90 0.92
CA VAL A 13 -23.45 5.27 0.51
C VAL A 13 -23.16 6.31 1.62
N ALA A 14 -22.69 5.87 2.78
CA ALA A 14 -22.39 6.76 3.90
C ALA A 14 -21.16 7.63 3.62
N VAL A 15 -21.20 8.89 4.07
CA VAL A 15 -20.03 9.76 4.06
C VAL A 15 -18.97 9.14 4.97
N GLY A 16 -17.78 8.90 4.43
CA GLY A 16 -16.64 8.36 5.18
C GLY A 16 -16.30 9.21 6.40
N LEU A 17 -16.13 8.57 7.55
CA LEU A 17 -15.83 9.21 8.82
C LEU A 17 -14.49 8.72 9.37
N LEU A 18 -13.75 9.64 9.98
CA LEU A 18 -12.63 9.35 10.87
C LEU A 18 -13.11 9.43 12.30
N ASP A 19 -13.28 8.26 12.91
CA ASP A 19 -13.72 8.13 14.29
C ASP A 19 -12.50 7.81 15.17
N TRP A 20 -11.87 8.86 15.72
CA TRP A 20 -10.81 8.69 16.70
C TRP A 20 -11.32 7.83 17.85
N ALA A 21 -12.48 8.17 18.43
CA ALA A 21 -13.02 7.60 19.68
C ALA A 21 -13.05 6.07 19.65
N ASN A 22 -13.38 5.50 18.50
CA ASN A 22 -13.46 4.05 18.31
C ASN A 22 -12.31 3.46 17.49
N ASN A 23 -11.28 4.26 17.17
CA ASN A 23 -10.18 3.89 16.28
C ASN A 23 -10.70 3.28 14.96
N ASP A 24 -11.72 3.92 14.39
CA ASP A 24 -12.39 3.44 13.19
C ASP A 24 -12.30 4.47 12.05
N ILE A 25 -12.13 3.94 10.84
CA ILE A 25 -12.06 4.71 9.60
C ILE A 25 -13.02 4.03 8.64
N THR A 26 -14.01 4.79 8.16
CA THR A 26 -15.01 4.32 7.18
C THR A 26 -14.88 5.03 5.83
N ASP A 27 -13.89 5.90 5.66
CA ASP A 27 -13.59 6.52 4.36
C ASP A 27 -12.95 5.53 3.39
N GLY A 28 -13.75 5.07 2.42
CA GLY A 28 -13.39 4.04 1.46
C GLY A 28 -12.10 4.33 0.67
N PRO A 29 -11.95 5.50 0.04
CA PRO A 29 -10.73 5.83 -0.69
C PRO A 29 -9.49 5.92 0.20
N ALA A 30 -9.57 6.48 1.42
CA ALA A 30 -8.44 6.46 2.35
C ALA A 30 -8.02 5.03 2.70
N LEU A 31 -8.98 4.15 3.01
CA LEU A 31 -8.71 2.75 3.29
C LEU A 31 -8.10 2.02 2.09
N ALA A 32 -8.54 2.32 0.87
CA ALA A 32 -7.98 1.74 -0.36
C ALA A 32 -6.51 2.16 -0.56
N THR A 33 -6.22 3.45 -0.37
CA THR A 33 -4.84 3.98 -0.46
C THR A 33 -3.94 3.38 0.62
N MET A 34 -4.42 3.29 1.88
CA MET A 34 -3.70 2.62 2.97
C MET A 34 -3.41 1.15 2.64
N ALA A 35 -4.40 0.44 2.10
CA ALA A 35 -4.25 -0.96 1.73
C ALA A 35 -3.20 -1.15 0.62
N LEU A 36 -3.19 -0.25 -0.38
CA LEU A 36 -2.21 -0.28 -1.46
C LEU A 36 -0.79 -0.03 -0.94
N LEU A 37 -0.58 1.03 -0.16
CA LEU A 37 0.72 1.37 0.42
C LEU A 37 1.27 0.22 1.28
N PHE A 38 0.42 -0.34 2.14
CA PHE A 38 0.80 -1.48 2.97
C PHE A 38 1.17 -2.71 2.14
N ALA A 39 0.37 -3.04 1.12
CA ALA A 39 0.64 -4.19 0.26
C ALA A 39 1.93 -4.00 -0.55
N ALA A 40 2.21 -2.79 -1.02
CA ALA A 40 3.42 -2.45 -1.76
C ALA A 40 4.67 -2.64 -0.88
N ASP A 41 4.68 -2.08 0.34
CA ASP A 41 5.80 -2.23 1.27
C ASP A 41 6.01 -3.70 1.68
N ALA A 42 4.92 -4.42 1.97
CA ALA A 42 4.98 -5.84 2.27
C ALA A 42 5.55 -6.68 1.11
N ALA A 43 5.17 -6.38 -0.14
CA ALA A 43 5.69 -7.07 -1.32
C ALA A 43 7.19 -6.81 -1.53
N VAL A 44 7.63 -5.56 -1.36
CA VAL A 44 9.05 -5.20 -1.43
C VAL A 44 9.84 -5.93 -0.34
N MET A 45 9.38 -5.90 0.91
CA MET A 45 10.06 -6.55 2.03
C MET A 45 10.12 -8.08 1.85
N ALA A 46 9.04 -8.70 1.39
CA ALA A 46 8.98 -10.14 1.15
C ALA A 46 9.97 -10.56 0.05
N THR A 47 9.93 -9.87 -1.09
CA THR A 47 10.80 -10.20 -2.23
C THR A 47 12.27 -9.90 -1.95
N ASP A 48 12.58 -8.85 -1.19
CA ASP A 48 13.95 -8.53 -0.77
C ASP A 48 14.54 -9.63 0.12
N ARG A 49 13.79 -10.11 1.12
CA ARG A 49 14.23 -11.25 1.95
C ARG A 49 14.37 -12.52 1.12
N SER A 50 13.38 -12.84 0.29
CA SER A 50 13.41 -14.00 -0.59
C SER A 50 14.62 -13.97 -1.53
N LEU A 51 14.99 -12.81 -2.06
CA LEU A 51 16.19 -12.64 -2.89
C LEU A 51 17.46 -12.99 -2.11
N HIS A 52 17.61 -12.46 -0.88
CA HIS A 52 18.76 -12.73 -0.03
C HIS A 52 18.88 -14.21 0.37
N TYR A 53 17.76 -14.91 0.57
CA TYR A 53 17.78 -16.36 0.83
C TYR A 53 18.43 -17.17 -0.29
N HIS A 54 18.33 -16.71 -1.55
CA HIS A 54 18.93 -17.40 -2.70
C HIS A 54 20.40 -16.99 -2.93
N GLY A 55 20.93 -16.00 -2.21
CA GLY A 55 22.30 -15.51 -2.39
C GLY A 55 22.56 -15.04 -3.82
N GLY A 56 23.76 -15.31 -4.34
CA GLY A 56 24.14 -14.94 -5.72
C GLY A 56 23.25 -15.55 -6.81
N TYR A 57 22.60 -16.68 -6.53
CA TYR A 57 21.67 -17.33 -7.46
C TYR A 57 20.31 -16.63 -7.53
N GLY A 58 19.97 -15.75 -6.57
CA GLY A 58 18.71 -15.01 -6.59
C GLY A 58 18.56 -14.05 -7.77
N PHE A 59 19.66 -13.70 -8.45
CA PHE A 59 19.67 -12.90 -9.68
C PHE A 59 19.79 -13.73 -10.96
N ALA A 60 19.97 -15.04 -10.86
CA ALA A 60 19.99 -15.91 -12.03
C ALA A 60 18.58 -16.04 -12.63
N GLU A 61 18.46 -16.08 -13.95
CA GLU A 61 17.17 -16.23 -14.64
C GLU A 61 16.48 -17.56 -14.36
N GLU A 62 17.21 -18.52 -13.80
CA GLU A 62 16.72 -19.84 -13.39
C GLU A 62 15.75 -19.78 -12.19
N TYR A 63 15.71 -18.67 -11.46
CA TYR A 63 14.79 -18.46 -10.33
C TYR A 63 13.85 -17.28 -10.58
N ASP A 64 12.54 -17.52 -10.40
CA ASP A 64 11.52 -16.49 -10.59
C ASP A 64 11.63 -15.30 -9.62
N ILE A 65 12.41 -15.44 -8.54
CA ILE A 65 12.53 -14.41 -7.49
C ILE A 65 13.03 -13.07 -8.05
N GLN A 66 13.91 -13.07 -9.04
CA GLN A 66 14.35 -11.85 -9.71
C GLN A 66 13.20 -11.11 -10.40
N MET A 67 12.25 -11.84 -10.98
CA MET A 67 11.06 -11.25 -11.60
C MET A 67 10.14 -10.66 -10.54
N TYR A 68 9.91 -11.37 -9.44
CA TYR A 68 9.06 -10.87 -8.34
C TYR A 68 9.66 -9.63 -7.66
N TYR A 69 10.98 -9.61 -7.45
CA TYR A 69 11.69 -8.45 -6.89
C TYR A 69 11.54 -7.20 -7.76
N ARG A 70 11.76 -7.33 -9.08
CA ARG A 70 11.57 -6.23 -10.05
C ARG A 70 10.11 -5.78 -10.11
N ARG A 71 9.17 -6.73 -10.13
CA ARG A 71 7.74 -6.44 -10.13
C ARG A 71 7.31 -5.71 -8.87
N ALA A 72 7.70 -6.16 -7.68
CA ALA A 72 7.29 -5.52 -6.42
C ALA A 72 7.65 -4.03 -6.38
N ARG A 73 8.84 -3.66 -6.88
CA ARG A 73 9.27 -2.26 -7.05
C ARG A 73 8.51 -1.51 -8.15
N GLY A 74 8.08 -2.19 -9.21
CA GLY A 74 7.23 -1.59 -10.23
C GLY A 74 5.79 -1.36 -9.76
N TRP A 75 5.20 -2.33 -9.08
CA TRP A 75 3.82 -2.27 -8.57
C TRP A 75 3.64 -1.14 -7.55
N SER A 76 4.67 -0.80 -6.77
CA SER A 76 4.61 0.32 -5.82
C SER A 76 4.43 1.69 -6.48
N LEU A 77 4.65 1.81 -7.79
CA LEU A 77 4.60 3.06 -8.55
C LEU A 77 3.34 3.22 -9.40
N ILE A 78 2.36 2.32 -9.30
CA ILE A 78 1.19 2.32 -10.20
C ILE A 78 0.26 3.51 -9.98
N LEU A 79 0.17 4.02 -8.76
CA LEU A 79 -0.66 5.19 -8.46
C LEU A 79 0.15 6.48 -8.63
N ASP A 80 1.28 6.57 -7.92
CA ASP A 80 2.32 7.62 -8.01
C ASP A 80 3.52 7.15 -7.16
N ASP A 81 4.52 8.00 -6.92
CA ASP A 81 5.53 7.77 -5.90
C ASP A 81 4.89 7.54 -4.51
N PRO A 82 5.26 6.47 -3.78
CA PRO A 82 4.70 6.17 -2.47
C PRO A 82 4.76 7.34 -1.47
N THR A 83 5.76 8.22 -1.56
CA THR A 83 5.85 9.41 -0.72
C THR A 83 4.73 10.39 -1.02
N THR A 84 4.52 10.71 -2.30
CA THR A 84 3.42 11.59 -2.74
C THR A 84 2.06 11.02 -2.37
N VAL A 85 1.87 9.71 -2.57
CA VAL A 85 0.63 9.02 -2.18
C VAL A 85 0.42 9.11 -0.66
N SER A 86 1.46 8.89 0.13
CA SER A 86 1.39 8.97 1.60
C SER A 86 1.06 10.38 2.09
N LEU A 87 1.61 11.43 1.45
CA LEU A 87 1.28 12.81 1.75
C LEU A 87 -0.17 13.14 1.38
N SER A 88 -0.63 12.73 0.19
CA SER A 88 -2.03 12.92 -0.22
C SER A 88 -3.02 12.21 0.70
N LEU A 89 -2.63 11.04 1.24
CA LEU A 89 -3.40 10.32 2.24
C LEU A 89 -3.42 11.09 3.56
N ALA A 90 -2.27 11.64 4.00
CA ALA A 90 -2.19 12.44 5.21
C ALA A 90 -3.09 13.69 5.11
N ASP A 91 -3.04 14.41 3.99
CA ASP A 91 -3.90 15.58 3.73
C ASP A 91 -5.38 15.20 3.75
N ARG A 92 -5.72 14.02 3.21
CA ARG A 92 -7.10 13.50 3.23
C ARG A 92 -7.57 13.16 4.64
N LEU A 93 -6.68 12.63 5.49
CA LEU A 93 -7.01 12.19 6.84
C LEU A 93 -7.06 13.36 7.84
N PHE A 94 -6.17 14.33 7.70
CA PHE A 94 -5.97 15.36 8.73
C PHE A 94 -6.26 16.78 8.24
N GLY A 95 -6.61 16.93 6.95
CA GLY A 95 -6.67 18.21 6.28
C GLY A 95 -5.30 18.60 5.74
N SER A 96 -5.29 19.37 4.65
CA SER A 96 -4.08 19.96 4.10
C SER A 96 -3.54 21.02 5.07
N VAL A 97 -2.24 21.01 5.32
CA VAL A 97 -1.57 22.11 6.01
C VAL A 97 -1.41 23.24 4.99
N GLU A 98 -2.23 24.29 5.11
CA GLU A 98 -1.96 25.55 4.41
C GLU A 98 -0.61 26.09 4.90
N GLY A 99 0.31 26.32 3.96
CA GLY A 99 1.60 26.96 4.22
C GLY A 99 1.48 28.47 4.32
#